data_AF-A0A8X7C9G5-F1
#
_entry.id   AF-A0A8X7C9G5-F1
#
_cell.length_a   1.000
_cell.length_b   1.000
_cell.length_c   1.000
_cell.angle_alpha   90.00
_cell.angle_beta   90.00
_cell.angle_gamma   90.00
#
_symmetry.space_group_name_H-M   'P 1'
#
loop_
_entity.id
_entity.type
_entity.pdbx_description
1 polymer ?
#
loop_
_entity_poly.entity_id
_entity_poly.type
_entity_poly.pdbx_seq_one_letter_code
_entity_poly.pdbx_strand_id
1 'polypeptide(L)'
;MFDDLEKYYLTGGVDLTAALDNFFDRLYRKMFQVLNSQYTFNEMYMNCISQKMEELKPFGDVPKKLTVEVKRSFVATRTFVQALAIGRDVVKFIQEVGPTPECSRALMKMT
;
A
#
# COMPACT_ATOMS: atom_id res chain seq x y z
N MET A 1 4.00 1.56 -10.90
CA MET A 1 4.64 1.12 -9.65
C MET A 1 4.66 2.22 -8.59
N PHE A 2 5.43 3.30 -8.75
CA PHE A 2 5.35 4.42 -7.79
C PHE A 2 3.93 5.00 -7.71
N ASP A 3 3.24 5.13 -8.84
CA ASP A 3 1.83 5.53 -8.89
C ASP A 3 0.91 4.58 -8.09
N ASP A 4 1.21 3.27 -8.08
CA ASP A 4 0.44 2.28 -7.34
C ASP A 4 0.65 2.42 -5.82
N LEU A 5 1.89 2.72 -5.41
CA LEU A 5 2.25 3.02 -4.03
C LEU A 5 1.58 4.31 -3.54
N GLU A 6 1.61 5.36 -4.36
CA GLU A 6 0.96 6.63 -4.06
C GLU A 6 -0.56 6.44 -3.96
N LYS A 7 -1.16 5.74 -4.92
CA LYS A 7 -2.59 5.43 -4.90
C LYS A 7 -2.98 4.60 -3.68
N TYR A 8 -2.16 3.62 -3.27
CA TYR A 8 -2.37 2.89 -2.03
C TYR A 8 -2.33 3.81 -0.82
N TYR A 9 -1.31 4.68 -0.73
CA TYR A 9 -1.17 5.62 0.39
C TYR A 9 -2.38 6.56 0.49
N LEU A 10 -2.86 7.10 -0.64
CA LEU A 10 -3.98 8.05 -0.69
C LEU A 10 -5.34 7.36 -0.48
N THR A 11 -5.62 6.28 -1.21
CA THR A 11 -6.97 5.69 -1.29
C THR A 11 -7.10 4.30 -0.68
N GLY A 12 -6.00 3.55 -0.58
CA GLY A 12 -6.00 2.15 -0.11
C GLY A 12 -6.60 1.14 -1.09
N GLY A 13 -7.09 1.58 -2.25
CA GLY A 13 -7.78 0.74 -3.24
C GLY A 13 -6.85 -0.06 -4.17
N VAL A 14 -5.67 -0.45 -3.70
CA VAL A 14 -4.65 -1.16 -4.48
C VAL A 14 -4.16 -2.35 -3.68
N ASP A 15 -4.09 -3.54 -4.29
CA ASP A 15 -3.35 -4.65 -3.69
C ASP A 15 -1.85 -4.47 -3.96
N LEU A 16 -1.11 -4.02 -2.94
CA LEU A 16 0.33 -3.83 -3.01
C LEU A 16 1.09 -5.11 -3.41
N THR A 17 0.55 -6.27 -3.03
CA THR A 17 1.15 -7.58 -3.35
C THR A 17 1.10 -7.78 -4.86
N ALA A 18 -0.10 -7.67 -5.44
CA ALA A 18 -0.31 -7.83 -6.87
C ALA A 18 0.43 -6.75 -7.70
N ALA A 19 0.51 -5.51 -7.20
CA ALA A 19 1.25 -4.44 -7.87
C ALA A 19 2.77 -4.73 -7.95
N LEU A 20 3.35 -5.22 -6.86
CA LEU A 20 4.76 -5.62 -6.79
C LEU A 20 5.03 -6.88 -7.62
N ASP A 21 4.13 -7.87 -7.58
CA ASP A 21 4.25 -9.08 -8.39
C ASP A 21 4.22 -8.73 -9.89
N ASN A 22 3.31 -7.85 -10.31
CA ASN A 22 3.25 -7.37 -11.69
C ASN A 22 4.51 -6.57 -12.09
N PHE A 23 5.05 -5.76 -11.18
CA PHE A 23 6.30 -5.05 -11.40
C PHE A 23 7.47 -6.01 -11.65
N PHE A 24 7.64 -7.02 -10.80
CA PHE A 24 8.73 -7.98 -10.94
C PHE A 24 8.55 -8.91 -12.15
N ASP A 25 7.31 -9.27 -12.52
CA ASP A 25 7.01 -10.00 -13.75
C ASP A 25 7.47 -9.20 -14.99
N ARG A 26 7.06 -7.93 -15.10
CA ARG A 26 7.46 -7.05 -16.20
C ARG A 26 8.98 -6.85 -16.23
N LEU A 27 9.60 -6.66 -15.06
CA LEU A 27 11.04 -6.50 -14.95
C LEU A 27 11.78 -7.75 -15.43
N TYR A 28 11.32 -8.93 -15.02
CA TYR A 28 11.91 -10.19 -15.44
C TYR A 28 11.80 -10.38 -16.95
N ARG A 29 10.61 -10.15 -17.53
CA ARG A 29 10.40 -10.23 -18.99
C ARG A 29 11.38 -9.33 -19.75
N LYS A 30 11.57 -8.08 -19.30
CA LYS A 30 12.49 -7.14 -19.94
C LYS A 30 13.95 -7.55 -19.80
N MET A 31 14.36 -7.99 -18.61
CA MET A 31 15.73 -8.46 -18.39
C MET A 31 16.04 -9.72 -19.21
N PHE A 32 15.10 -10.65 -19.29
CA PHE A 32 15.25 -11.87 -20.08
C PHE A 32 15.49 -11.57 -21.56
N GLN A 33 14.75 -10.60 -22.13
CA GLN A 33 14.94 -10.14 -23.51
C GLN A 33 16.31 -9.49 -23.72
N VAL A 34 16.76 -8.65 -22.80
CA VAL A 34 18.06 -7.96 -22.91
C VAL A 34 19.22 -8.95 -22.81
N LEU A 35 19.15 -9.90 -21.87
CA LEU A 35 20.17 -10.93 -21.67
C LEU A 35 20.27 -11.90 -22.86
N ASN A 36 19.14 -12.13 -23.54
CA ASN A 36 19.05 -13.04 -24.68
C ASN A 36 18.73 -12.28 -25.99
N SER A 37 19.35 -11.12 -26.18
CA SER A 37 19.09 -10.21 -27.30
C SER A 37 19.35 -10.80 -28.69
N GLN A 38 20.12 -11.90 -28.76
CA GLN A 38 20.35 -12.68 -29.97
C GLN A 38 19.11 -13.47 -30.46
N TYR A 39 18.08 -13.62 -29.62
CA TYR A 39 16.85 -14.33 -29.94
C TYR A 39 15.64 -13.38 -29.94
N THR A 40 14.67 -13.66 -30.81
CA THR A 40 13.37 -12.99 -30.80
C THR A 40 12.34 -13.88 -30.13
N PHE A 41 11.71 -13.38 -29.07
CA PHE A 41 10.70 -14.12 -28.31
C PHE A 41 9.30 -13.61 -28.64
N ASN A 42 8.37 -14.52 -28.93
CA ASN A 42 6.96 -14.18 -29.10
C ASN A 42 6.25 -14.02 -27.73
N GLU A 43 5.03 -13.49 -27.74
CA GLU A 43 4.28 -13.24 -26.50
C GLU A 43 3.94 -14.53 -25.75
N MET A 44 3.60 -15.61 -26.46
CA MET A 44 3.33 -16.92 -25.84
C MET A 44 4.54 -17.44 -25.06
N TYR A 45 5.74 -17.31 -25.61
CA TYR A 45 6.98 -17.69 -24.94
C TYR A 45 7.23 -16.82 -23.71
N MET A 46 7.05 -15.50 -23.82
CA MET A 46 7.21 -14.59 -22.69
C MET A 46 6.19 -14.90 -21.56
N ASN A 47 4.97 -15.30 -21.91
CA ASN A 47 3.97 -15.74 -20.94
C ASN A 47 4.38 -17.06 -20.26
N CYS A 48 4.95 -18.01 -20.99
CA CYS A 48 5.49 -19.24 -20.42
C CYS A 48 6.64 -18.95 -19.44
N ILE A 49 7.57 -18.07 -19.81
CA ILE A 49 8.68 -17.65 -18.95
C ILE A 49 8.19 -17.01 -17.66
N SER A 50 7.12 -16.23 -17.74
CA SER A 50 6.48 -15.58 -16.58
C SER A 50 5.88 -16.58 -15.61
N GLN A 51 5.21 -17.62 -16.13
CA GLN A 51 4.69 -18.72 -15.31
C GLN A 51 5.79 -19.51 -14.60
N LYS A 52 7.01 -19.51 -15.14
CA LYS A 52 8.18 -20.17 -14.55
C LYS A 52 8.98 -19.30 -13.60
N MET A 53 8.60 -18.05 -13.39
CA MET A 53 9.33 -17.12 -12.55
C MET A 53 9.41 -17.57 -11.07
N GLU A 54 8.36 -18.19 -10.55
CA GLU A 54 8.33 -18.68 -9.15
C GLU A 54 9.30 -19.85 -8.92
N GLU A 55 9.42 -20.75 -9.90
CA GLU A 55 10.36 -21.87 -9.87
C GLU A 55 11.81 -21.40 -10.05
N LEU A 56 12.04 -20.51 -11.02
CA LEU A 56 13.39 -20.07 -11.41
C LEU A 56 14.00 -19.04 -10.45
N LYS A 57 13.18 -18.27 -9.72
CA LYS A 57 13.59 -17.21 -8.80
C LYS A 57 14.75 -16.36 -9.38
N PRO A 58 14.55 -15.68 -10.52
CA PRO A 58 15.61 -14.92 -11.21
C PRO A 58 16.19 -13.78 -10.35
N PHE A 59 15.41 -13.30 -9.38
CA PHE A 59 15.81 -12.29 -8.40
C PHE A 59 16.05 -12.86 -7.00
N GLY A 60 16.18 -14.19 -6.88
CA GLY A 60 16.28 -14.87 -5.61
C GLY A 60 15.06 -14.62 -4.70
N ASP A 61 15.32 -14.25 -3.45
CA ASP A 61 14.31 -13.94 -2.45
C ASP A 61 13.96 -12.45 -2.37
N VAL A 62 14.59 -11.61 -3.19
CA VAL A 62 14.41 -10.14 -3.18
C VAL A 62 12.96 -9.73 -3.43
N PRO A 63 12.22 -10.24 -4.45
CA PRO A 63 10.83 -9.84 -4.67
C PRO A 63 9.96 -10.13 -3.46
N LYS A 64 10.09 -11.33 -2.87
CA LYS A 64 9.33 -11.73 -1.70
C LYS A 64 9.63 -10.85 -0.48
N LYS A 65 10.91 -10.63 -0.18
CA LYS A 65 11.33 -9.78 0.94
C LYS A 65 10.86 -8.35 0.76
N LEU A 66 11.10 -7.76 -0.42
CA LEU A 66 10.70 -6.39 -0.71
C LEU A 66 9.19 -6.22 -0.62
N THR A 67 8.41 -7.16 -1.18
CA THR A 67 6.94 -7.12 -1.10
C THR A 67 6.44 -7.10 0.34
N VAL A 68 7.01 -7.92 1.21
CA VAL A 68 6.63 -7.96 2.63
C VAL A 68 6.98 -6.64 3.33
N GLU A 69 8.20 -6.14 3.14
CA GLU A 69 8.65 -4.92 3.81
C GLU A 69 7.90 -3.67 3.33
N VAL A 70 7.70 -3.52 2.02
CA VAL A 70 6.93 -2.40 1.44
C VAL A 70 5.48 -2.44 1.92
N LYS A 71 4.84 -3.62 1.89
CA LYS A 71 3.46 -3.77 2.37
C LYS A 71 3.32 -3.36 3.83
N ARG A 72 4.21 -3.85 4.70
CA ARG A 72 4.20 -3.50 6.14
C ARG A 72 4.41 -2.01 6.36
N SER A 73 5.38 -1.41 5.68
CA SER A 73 5.71 0.01 5.80
C SER A 73 4.53 0.90 5.37
N PHE A 74 3.92 0.62 4.22
CA PHE A 74 2.81 1.42 3.71
C PHE A 74 1.52 1.26 4.52
N VAL A 75 1.21 0.03 4.97
CA VAL A 75 0.06 -0.21 5.87
C VAL A 75 0.21 0.59 7.16
N ALA A 76 1.39 0.53 7.80
CA ALA A 76 1.66 1.24 9.05
C ALA A 76 1.56 2.75 8.86
N THR A 77 2.20 3.29 7.82
CA THR A 77 2.22 4.73 7.53
C THR A 77 0.83 5.26 7.24
N ARG A 78 0.06 4.59 6.37
CA ARG A 78 -1.30 4.99 6.04
C ARG A 78 -2.20 4.95 7.28
N THR A 79 -2.15 3.86 8.04
CA THR A 79 -2.96 3.70 9.26
C THR A 79 -2.64 4.79 10.28
N PHE A 80 -1.35 5.12 10.46
CA PHE A 80 -0.93 6.17 11.38
C PHE A 80 -1.49 7.54 11.00
N VAL A 81 -1.34 7.94 9.73
CA VAL A 81 -1.86 9.22 9.23
C VAL A 81 -3.39 9.28 9.33
N GLN A 82 -4.09 8.20 8.98
CA GLN A 82 -5.54 8.11 9.11
C GLN A 82 -6.01 8.20 10.56
N ALA A 83 -5.34 7.51 11.48
CA ALA A 83 -5.67 7.55 12.90
C ALA A 83 -5.51 8.97 13.48
N LEU A 84 -4.47 9.69 13.09
CA LEU A 84 -4.28 11.10 13.49
C LEU A 84 -5.36 12.01 12.94
N ALA A 85 -5.75 11.85 11.67
CA ALA A 85 -6.82 12.63 11.07
C ALA A 85 -8.17 12.37 11.74
N ILE A 86 -8.51 11.11 11.99
CA ILE A 86 -9.73 10.71 12.71
C ILE A 86 -9.71 11.28 14.13
N GLY A 87 -8.57 11.16 14.83
CA GLY A 87 -8.43 11.70 16.19
C GLY A 87 -8.67 13.21 16.25
N ARG A 88 -8.11 13.97 15.31
CA ARG A 88 -8.38 15.42 15.17
C ARG A 88 -9.89 15.68 14.97
N ASP A 89 -10.54 14.93 14.09
CA ASP A 89 -11.94 15.15 13.75
C ASP A 89 -12.87 14.82 14.94
N VAL A 90 -12.56 13.78 15.72
CA VAL A 90 -13.26 13.45 16.97
C VAL A 90 -13.11 14.56 18.01
N VAL A 91 -11.89 15.08 18.22
CA VAL A 91 -11.66 16.18 19.16
C VAL A 91 -12.45 17.42 18.76
N LYS A 92 -12.44 17.76 17.46
CA LYS A 92 -13.22 18.89 16.94
C LYS A 92 -14.73 18.69 17.18
N PHE A 93 -15.25 17.50 16.91
CA PHE A 93 -16.65 17.18 17.16
C PHE A 93 -17.01 17.33 18.65
N ILE A 94 -16.17 16.83 19.56
CA ILE A 94 -16.41 16.93 21.01
C ILE A 94 -16.42 18.40 21.47
N GLN A 95 -15.60 19.26 20.89
CA GLN A 95 -15.58 20.70 21.22
C GLN A 95 -16.88 21.44 20.85
N GLU A 96 -17.64 20.92 19.88
CA GLU A 96 -18.93 21.48 19.48
C GLU A 96 -20.07 21.03 20.42
N VAL A 97 -19.84 20.05 21.30
CA VAL A 97 -20.83 19.57 22.27
C VAL A 97 -20.88 20.51 23.46
N GLY A 98 -21.99 21.24 23.58
CA GLY A 98 -22.27 22.10 24.73
C GLY A 98 -22.62 21.31 26.01
N PRO A 99 -22.50 21.94 27.19
CA PRO A 99 -22.89 21.33 28.46
C PRO A 99 -24.40 21.05 28.48
N THR A 100 -24.80 19.98 29.15
CA THR A 100 -26.23 19.67 29.34
C THR A 100 -26.91 20.74 30.22
N PRO A 101 -28.24 20.88 30.14
CA PRO A 101 -28.99 21.77 31.03
C PRO A 101 -28.77 21.46 32.52
N GLU A 102 -28.61 20.19 32.87
CA GLU A 102 -28.29 19.74 34.24
C GLU A 102 -26.91 20.23 34.66
N CYS A 103 -25.91 20.05 33.79
CA CYS A 103 -24.54 20.53 34.01
C CYS A 103 -24.51 22.06 34.18
N SER A 104 -25.22 22.79 33.31
CA SER A 104 -25.30 24.25 33.36
C SER A 104 -25.96 24.74 34.66
N ARG A 105 -27.04 24.09 35.11
CA ARG A 105 -27.71 24.39 36.38
C ARG A 105 -26.82 24.10 37.59
N ALA A 106 -26.07 22.99 37.57
CA ALA A 106 -25.15 22.64 38.64
C ALA A 106 -23.98 23.65 38.71
N LEU A 107 -23.43 24.04 37.56
CA LEU A 107 -22.36 25.03 37.46
C LEU A 107 -22.77 26.38 38.08
N MET A 108 -23.98 26.87 37.76
CA MET A 108 -24.51 28.13 38.31
C MET A 108 -24.71 28.11 39.85
N LYS A 109 -24.88 26.93 40.47
CA LYS A 109 -24.99 26.83 41.94
C LYS A 109 -23.63 26.85 42.64
N MET A 110 -22.56 26.59 41.90
CA MET A 110 -21.20 26.51 42.42
C MET A 110 -20.49 27.87 42.42
N THR A 111 -20.94 28.77 41.54
CA THR A 111 -20.53 30.18 41.44
C THR A 111 -21.39 31.07 42.32
#